data_AF-A0A526YPS3-F1
#
_entry.id   AF-A0A526YPS3-F1
#
_cell.length_a   1.000
_cell.length_b   1.000
_cell.length_c   1.000
_cell.angle_alpha   90.00
_cell.angle_beta   90.00
_cell.angle_gamma   90.00
#
_symmetry.space_group_name_H-M   'P 1'
#
loop_
_entity.id
_entity.type
_entity.pdbx_description
1 polymer ?
#
loop_
_entity_poly.entity_id
_entity_poly.type
_entity_poly.pdbx_seq_one_letter_code
_entity_poly.pdbx_strand_id
1 'polypeptide(L)' 'MAETSKAEGGRLTTHVLDTATGRPAAGLSIELYRINDDMRTHLKTAVTNADGRCDAPLLADAEFRTGEY' A
#
# COMPACT_ATOMS: atom_id res chain seq x y z
N MET A 1 21.56 -13.14 -12.50
CA MET A 1 20.80 -12.20 -13.34
C MET A 1 19.45 -12.06 -12.65
N ALA A 2 19.17 -10.92 -12.02
CA ALA A 2 17.90 -10.70 -11.33
C ALA A 2 16.87 -10.26 -12.38
N GLU A 3 15.93 -11.15 -12.71
CA GLU A 3 14.78 -10.81 -13.55
C GLU A 3 13.92 -9.80 -12.79
N THR A 4 14.01 -8.53 -13.19
CA THR A 4 13.01 -7.54 -12.81
C THR A 4 11.81 -7.73 -13.74
N SER A 5 10.83 -8.50 -13.29
CA SER A 5 9.55 -8.63 -13.97
C SER A 5 8.92 -7.24 -14.12
N LYS A 6 8.77 -6.79 -15.36
CA LYS A 6 8.04 -5.58 -15.71
C LYS A 6 6.55 -5.84 -15.42
N ALA A 7 6.05 -5.25 -14.34
CA ALA A 7 4.63 -5.28 -13.95
C ALA A 7 3.75 -4.75 -15.10
N GLU A 8 2.94 -5.60 -15.73
CA GLU A 8 1.99 -5.24 -16.80
C GLU A 8 0.63 -4.76 -16.25
N GLY A 9 0.52 -4.45 -14.95
CA GLY A 9 -0.69 -3.90 -14.34
C GLY A 9 -0.48 -2.66 -13.46
N GLY A 10 -1.60 -2.08 -13.01
CA GLY A 10 -1.61 -0.93 -12.12
C GLY A 10 -1.06 -1.25 -10.73
N ARG A 11 -0.81 -0.21 -9.92
CA ARG A 11 -0.32 -0.35 -8.55
C ARG A 11 -1.00 0.62 -7.59
N LEU A 12 -1.23 0.19 -6.36
CA LEU A 12 -1.67 1.02 -5.25
C LEU A 12 -0.50 1.28 -4.31
N THR A 13 -0.16 2.55 -4.11
CA THR A 13 0.94 2.99 -3.22
C THR A 13 0.43 4.07 -2.28
N THR A 14 1.09 4.22 -1.13
CA THR A 14 0.77 5.26 -0.14
C THR A 14 2.03 6.04 0.26
N HIS A 15 1.83 7.26 0.75
CA HIS A 15 2.86 8.10 1.36
C HIS A 15 2.21 8.89 2.48
N VAL A 16 2.76 8.77 3.69
CA VAL A 16 2.20 9.37 4.90
C VAL A 16 3.16 10.42 5.46
N LEU A 17 2.62 11.62 5.69
CA LEU A 17 3.34 12.75 6.27
C LEU A 17 2.77 13.08 7.64
N ASP A 18 3.63 13.20 8.65
CA ASP A 18 3.28 13.82 9.92
C ASP A 18 3.38 15.35 9.79
N THR A 19 2.23 16.01 9.84
CA THR A 19 2.14 17.47 9.68
C THR A 19 2.46 18.24 10.96
N ALA A 20 2.47 17.59 12.14
CA ALA A 20 2.87 18.23 13.39
C ALA A 20 4.39 18.47 13.42
N THR A 21 5.17 17.53 12.86
CA THR A 21 6.63 17.62 12.80
C THR A 21 7.17 17.98 11.42
N GLY A 22 6.33 17.96 10.38
CA GLY A 22 6.71 18.24 8.99
C GLY A 22 7.62 17.17 8.40
N ARG A 23 7.51 15.91 8.86
CA ARG A 23 8.40 14.80 8.49
C ARG A 23 7.61 13.59 8.01
N PRO A 24 8.20 12.69 7.20
CA PRO A 24 7.54 11.44 6.85
C PRO A 24 7.19 10.61 8.09
N ALA A 25 5.99 10.03 8.11
CA ALA A 25 5.52 9.24 9.23
C ALA A 25 6.08 7.81 9.13
N ALA A 26 7.25 7.57 9.71
CA ALA A 26 7.90 6.26 9.73
C ALA A 26 7.34 5.34 10.83
N GLY A 27 7.31 4.03 10.60
CA GLY A 27 6.88 3.03 11.58
C GLY A 27 5.36 2.94 11.78
N LEU A 28 4.56 3.55 10.91
CA LEU A 28 3.11 3.51 10.99
C LEU A 28 2.57 2.20 10.42
N SER A 29 1.77 1.47 11.20
CA SER A 29 1.05 0.29 10.72
C SER A 29 -0.15 0.70 9.86
N ILE A 30 -0.29 0.07 8.70
CA ILE A 30 -1.36 0.28 7.73
C ILE A 30 -2.00 -1.08 7.46
N GLU A 31 -3.32 -1.15 7.58
CA GLU A 31 -4.11 -2.30 7.17
C GLU A 31 -4.97 -1.92 5.97
N LEU A 32 -4.86 -2.69 4.88
CA LEU A 32 -5.64 -2.54 3.67
C LEU A 32 -6.74 -3.59 3.64
N TYR A 33 -7.96 -3.14 3.37
CA TYR A 33 -9.13 -4.00 3.20
C TYR A 33 -9.66 -3.87 1.77
N ARG A 34 -10.48 -4.82 1.35
CA ARG A 34 -11.44 -4.67 0.26
C ARG A 34 -12.82 -4.55 0.86
N ILE A 35 -13.64 -3.66 0.32
CA ILE A 35 -15.02 -3.46 0.75
C ILE A 35 -15.93 -4.04 -0.33
N ASN A 36 -16.82 -4.95 0.07
CA ASN A 36 -17.92 -5.44 -0.77
C ASN A 36 -19.21 -5.34 0.07
N ASP A 37 -20.11 -4.43 -0.31
CA ASP A 37 -21.28 -4.05 0.49
C ASP A 37 -20.87 -3.71 1.94
N ASP A 38 -21.44 -4.38 2.94
CA ASP A 38 -21.12 -4.17 4.36
C ASP A 38 -19.95 -5.04 4.88
N MET A 39 -19.28 -5.80 4.00
CA MET A 39 -18.20 -6.70 4.38
C MET A 39 -16.81 -6.14 4.04
N ARG A 40 -15.90 -6.21 5.03
CA ARG A 40 -14.49 -5.87 4.86
C ARG A 40 -13.65 -7.14 4.84
N THR A 41 -12.89 -7.34 3.76
CA THR A 41 -11.92 -8.43 3.64
C THR A 41 -10.51 -7.88 3.79
N HIS A 42 -9.78 -8.31 4.82
CA HIS A 42 -8.37 -7.90 4.99
C HIS A 42 -7.53 -8.43 3.82
N LEU A 43 -6.70 -7.55 3.25
CA LEU A 43 -5.82 -7.89 2.13
C LEU A 43 -4.35 -7.88 2.55
N LYS A 44 -3.92 -6.86 3.30
CA LYS A 44 -2.50 -6.65 3.60
C LYS A 44 -2.30 -5.80 4.84
N THR A 45 -1.25 -6.12 5.59
CA THR A 45 -0.69 -5.21 6.60
C THR A 45 0.69 -4.77 6.14
N ALA A 46 0.99 -3.49 6.26
CA ALA A 46 2.28 -2.91 5.91
C ALA A 46 2.72 -1.89 6.98
N VAL A 47 4.02 -1.62 7.04
CA VAL A 47 4.60 -0.59 7.91
C VAL A 47 5.34 0.42 7.04
N THR A 48 5.20 1.70 7.36
CA THR A 48 5.93 2.75 6.63
C THR A 48 7.43 2.76 6.99
N ASN A 49 8.25 2.96 5.97
CA ASN A 49 9.70 3.14 6.07
C ASN A 49 10.06 4.58 6.47
N ALA A 50 11.36 4.90 6.48
CA ALA A 50 11.87 6.22 6.86
C ALA A 50 11.40 7.38 5.95
N ASP A 51 10.95 7.09 4.72
CA ASP A 51 10.35 8.05 3.79
C ASP A 51 8.81 8.08 3.91
N GLY A 52 8.22 7.46 4.95
CA GLY A 52 6.77 7.46 5.15
C GLY A 52 5.99 6.65 4.10
N ARG A 53 6.67 5.79 3.34
CA ARG A 53 6.10 4.92 2.29
C ARG A 53 6.22 3.45 2.68
N CYS A 54 5.58 2.56 1.95
CA CYS A 54 5.87 1.12 2.06
C CYS A 54 6.99 0.72 1.08
N ASP A 55 7.85 -0.22 1.48
CA ASP A 55 8.98 -0.68 0.63
C ASP A 55 8.51 -1.38 -0.67
N ALA A 56 7.28 -1.89 -0.66
CA ALA A 56 6.59 -2.43 -1.83
C ALA A 56 5.20 -1.79 -1.98
N PRO A 57 4.60 -1.79 -3.19
CA PRO A 57 3.20 -1.42 -3.37
C PRO A 57 2.28 -2.20 -2.43
N LEU A 58 1.19 -1.55 -2.00
CA LEU A 58 0.16 -2.23 -1.22
C LEU A 58 -0.53 -3.29 -2.06
N LEU A 59 -0.80 -3.00 -3.34
CA LEU A 59 -1.26 -3.96 -4.35
C LEU A 59 -0.52 -3.69 -5.67
N ALA A 60 -0.25 -4.73 -6.44
CA ALA A 60 0.33 -4.64 -7.77
C ALA A 60 -0.32 -5.65 -8.73
N ASP A 61 -0.24 -5.37 -10.03
CA ASP A 61 -0.63 -6.29 -11.09
C ASP A 61 -2.03 -6.90 -10.88
N ALA A 62 -2.14 -8.23 -10.83
CA ALA A 62 -3.39 -8.95 -10.69
C ALA A 62 -4.06 -8.82 -9.31
N GLU A 63 -3.33 -8.33 -8.30
CA GLU A 63 -3.87 -8.03 -6.97
C GLU A 63 -4.65 -6.71 -6.96
N PHE A 64 -4.28 -5.76 -7.84
CA PHE A 64 -4.96 -4.48 -7.94
C PHE A 64 -6.12 -4.55 -8.93
N ARG A 65 -7.33 -4.71 -8.41
CA ARG A 65 -8.57 -4.89 -9.18
C ARG A 65 -9.51 -3.71 -8.96
N THR A 66 -10.43 -3.46 -9.87
CA THR A 66 -11.47 -2.44 -9.66
C THR A 66 -12.37 -2.82 -8.47
N GLY A 67 -12.76 -1.83 -7.67
CA GLY A 67 -13.61 -2.01 -6.49
C GLY A 67 -13.34 -0.95 -5.43
N GLU A 68 -13.91 -1.15 -4.25
CA GLU A 68 -13.70 -0.32 -3.07
C GLU A 68 -12.73 -1.01 -2.09
N TYR A 69 -11.92 -0.21 -1.41
CA TYR A 69 -10.82 -0.63 -0.57
C TYR A 69 -10.80 0.18 0.73
#